data_AF-A0A6C9EHH6-F1
#
_entry.id   AF-A0A6C9EHH6-F1
#
_cell.length_a   1.000
_cell.length_b   1.000
_cell.length_c   1.000
_cell.angle_alpha   90.00
_cell.angle_beta   90.00
_cell.angle_gamma   90.00
#
_symmetry.space_group_name_H-M   'P 1'
#
loop_
_entity.id
_entity.type
_entity.pdbx_description
1 polymer ?
#
loop_
_entity_poly.entity_id
_entity_poly.type
_entity_poly.pdbx_seq_one_letter_code
_entity_poly.pdbx_strand_id
1 'polypeptide(L)'
;IYTDVDGIFTADPRIVPSARRIPSIDYESILEMASCGSKVLALRCVEYAQRFNMPLHVRSSFSRRPGTLVVPDGIDPRTLPNLD
;
A
#
# COMPACT_ATOMS: atom_id res chain seq x y z
N ILE A 1 3.74 0.93 -7.73
CA ILE A 1 3.14 -0.37 -8.11
C ILE A 1 1.75 -0.09 -8.66
N TYR A 2 1.57 -0.34 -9.95
CA TYR A 2 0.29 -0.17 -10.63
C TYR A 2 -0.39 -1.54 -10.76
N THR A 3 -1.66 -1.63 -10.37
CA THR A 3 -2.43 -2.87 -10.28
C THR A 3 -3.88 -2.63 -10.73
N ASP A 4 -4.73 -3.64 -10.75
CA ASP A 4 -6.15 -3.51 -11.08
C ASP A 4 -7.00 -2.97 -9.91
N VAL A 5 -6.44 -2.92 -8.70
CA VAL A 5 -7.09 -2.38 -7.49
C VAL A 5 -6.69 -0.93 -7.17
N ASP A 6 -7.57 -0.21 -6.48
CA ASP A 6 -7.38 1.22 -6.15
C ASP A 6 -6.46 1.52 -4.95
N GLY A 7 -5.74 0.50 -4.46
CA GLY A 7 -4.90 0.59 -3.27
C GLY A 7 -5.12 -0.59 -2.35
N ILE A 8 -4.64 -0.44 -1.12
CA ILE A 8 -4.79 -1.43 -0.05
C ILE A 8 -6.02 -1.04 0.79
N PHE A 9 -6.82 -2.05 1.16
CA PHE A 9 -8.06 -1.88 1.92
C PHE A 9 -7.95 -2.58 3.28
N THR A 10 -8.76 -2.15 4.24
CA THR A 10 -8.84 -2.75 5.57
C THR A 10 -9.28 -4.22 5.57
N ALA A 11 -10.02 -4.64 4.54
CA ALA A 11 -10.46 -6.01 4.28
C ALA A 11 -10.77 -6.15 2.79
N ASP A 12 -11.03 -7.37 2.29
CA ASP A 12 -11.49 -7.56 0.92
C ASP A 12 -12.89 -6.92 0.75
N PRO A 13 -13.03 -5.86 -0.07
CA PRO A 13 -14.31 -5.17 -0.25
C PRO A 13 -15.38 -6.03 -0.92
N ARG A 14 -15.01 -7.14 -1.56
CA ARG A 14 -15.95 -8.12 -2.14
C ARG A 14 -16.66 -8.94 -1.06
N ILE A 15 -16.02 -9.09 0.10
CA ILE A 15 -16.54 -9.86 1.25
C ILE A 15 -17.10 -8.91 2.31
N VAL A 16 -16.42 -7.79 2.57
CA VAL A 16 -16.78 -6.79 3.59
C VAL A 16 -17.10 -5.46 2.90
N PRO A 17 -18.39 -5.14 2.66
CA PRO A 17 -18.78 -3.91 1.95
C PRO A 17 -18.37 -2.62 2.66
N SER A 18 -18.16 -2.67 3.98
CA SER A 18 -17.69 -1.54 4.79
C SER A 18 -16.18 -1.35 4.76
N ALA A 19 -15.44 -2.16 4.00
CA ALA A 19 -13.99 -2.03 3.87
C ALA A 19 -13.61 -0.67 3.29
N ARG A 20 -12.58 -0.04 3.86
CA ARG A 20 -12.12 1.29 3.46
C ARG A 20 -10.70 1.21 2.93
N ARG A 21 -10.40 2.05 1.93
CA ARG A 21 -9.03 2.23 1.43
C ARG A 21 -8.17 2.86 2.52
N ILE A 22 -6.99 2.32 2.74
CA ILE A 22 -6.00 2.85 3.66
C ILE A 22 -5.16 3.91 2.92
N PRO A 23 -5.09 5.17 3.37
CA PRO A 23 -4.29 6.20 2.70
C PRO A 23 -2.78 5.96 2.80
N SER A 24 -2.31 5.59 3.98
CA SER A 24 -0.92 5.31 4.29
C SER A 24 -0.82 4.15 5.27
N ILE A 25 0.20 3.31 5.09
CA ILE A 25 0.49 2.16 5.95
C ILE A 25 2.00 2.02 6.12
N ASP A 26 2.44 1.51 7.26
CA ASP A 26 3.83 1.21 7.53
C ASP A 26 4.29 -0.12 6.90
N TYR A 27 5.61 -0.31 6.81
CA TYR A 27 6.18 -1.53 6.22
C TYR A 27 5.86 -2.80 7.03
N GLU A 28 5.79 -2.72 8.36
CA GLU A 28 5.56 -3.88 9.21
C GLU A 28 4.11 -4.37 9.06
N SER A 29 3.14 -3.46 9.15
CA SER A 29 1.73 -3.76 8.93
C SER A 29 1.48 -4.38 7.55
N ILE A 30 2.10 -3.86 6.48
CA ILE A 30 1.89 -4.43 5.15
C ILE A 30 2.61 -5.76 4.94
N LEU A 31 3.75 -6.00 5.61
CA LEU A 31 4.42 -7.31 5.63
C LEU A 31 3.52 -8.35 6.30
N GLU A 32 2.89 -8.00 7.42
CA GLU A 32 1.93 -8.88 8.11
C GLU A 32 0.67 -9.12 7.28
N MET A 33 0.15 -8.10 6.61
CA MET A 33 -0.97 -8.29 5.68
C MET A 33 -0.60 -9.21 4.51
N ALA A 34 0.61 -9.05 3.95
CA ALA A 34 1.10 -9.89 2.86
C ALA A 34 1.35 -11.33 3.32
N SER A 35 1.88 -11.53 4.54
CA SER A 35 2.12 -12.85 5.13
C SER A 35 0.80 -13.60 5.40
N CYS A 36 -0.24 -12.88 5.83
CA CYS A 36 -1.58 -13.41 6.11
C CYS A 36 -2.44 -13.65 4.86
N GLY A 37 -1.94 -13.37 3.65
CA GLY A 37 -2.61 -13.71 2.39
C GLY A 37 -3.14 -12.53 1.56
N SER A 38 -2.80 -11.29 1.89
CA SER A 38 -3.04 -10.16 0.98
C SER A 38 -2.25 -10.35 -0.32
N LYS A 39 -2.94 -10.41 -1.45
CA LYS A 39 -2.34 -10.68 -2.77
C LYS A 39 -1.96 -9.41 -3.56
N VAL A 40 -2.07 -8.24 -2.94
CA VAL A 40 -1.81 -6.95 -3.62
C VAL A 40 -0.30 -6.71 -3.79
N LEU A 41 0.53 -7.21 -2.87
CA LEU A 41 1.97 -7.01 -2.86
C LEU A 41 2.71 -8.32 -2.66
N ALA A 42 3.82 -8.50 -3.38
CA ALA A 42 4.74 -9.60 -3.11
C ALA A 42 5.58 -9.25 -1.87
N LEU A 43 5.59 -10.15 -0.87
CA LEU A 43 6.25 -9.95 0.43
C LEU A 43 7.71 -9.51 0.28
N ARG A 44 8.50 -10.19 -0.57
CA ARG A 44 9.90 -9.84 -0.83
C ARG A 44 10.11 -8.41 -1.34
N CYS A 45 9.17 -7.88 -2.13
CA CYS A 45 9.28 -6.50 -2.64
C CYS A 45 9.18 -5.48 -1.50
N VAL A 46 8.32 -5.75 -0.51
CA VAL A 46 8.18 -4.89 0.66
C VAL A 46 9.41 -4.98 1.55
N GLU A 47 9.96 -6.17 1.78
CA GLU A 47 11.20 -6.34 2.56
C GLU A 47 12.37 -5.53 1.97
N TYR A 48 12.51 -5.55 0.64
CA TYR A 48 13.52 -4.73 -0.04
C TYR A 48 13.24 -3.24 0.10
N ALA A 49 11.98 -2.82 -0.04
CA ALA A 49 11.58 -1.43 0.13
C ALA A 49 11.91 -0.91 1.53
N GLN A 50 11.61 -1.70 2.57
CA GLN A 50 11.96 -1.39 3.95
C GLN A 50 13.47 -1.29 4.14
N ARG A 51 14.24 -2.28 3.63
CA ARG A 51 15.70 -2.32 3.77
C ARG A 51 16.41 -1.10 3.18
N PHE A 52 15.86 -0.53 2.11
CA PHE A 52 16.41 0.65 1.44
C PHE A 52 15.67 1.95 1.76
N ASN A 53 14.73 1.94 2.72
CA ASN A 53 13.87 3.08 3.04
C ASN A 53 13.23 3.71 1.78
N MET A 54 12.75 2.86 0.87
CA MET A 54 12.18 3.27 -0.40
C MET A 54 10.64 3.25 -0.32
N PRO A 55 9.98 4.42 -0.26
CA PRO A 55 8.53 4.50 -0.23
C PRO A 55 7.89 3.77 -1.42
N LEU A 56 6.79 3.07 -1.17
CA LEU A 56 6.00 2.43 -2.22
C LEU A 56 4.66 3.13 -2.39
N HIS A 57 4.22 3.26 -3.64
CA HIS A 57 2.90 3.80 -3.97
C HIS A 57 2.09 2.76 -4.72
N VAL A 58 1.00 2.28 -4.13
CA VAL A 58 0.09 1.28 -4.72
C VAL A 58 -1.09 2.00 -5.34
N ARG A 59 -1.23 1.96 -6.66
CA ARG A 59 -2.30 2.65 -7.41
C ARG A 59 -2.96 1.71 -8.42
N SER A 60 -4.17 2.06 -8.84
CA SER A 60 -4.81 1.40 -9.96
C SER A 60 -4.24 1.88 -11.29
N SER A 61 -4.05 0.99 -12.26
CA SER A 61 -3.78 1.33 -13.66
C SER A 61 -5.01 1.89 -14.37
N PHE A 62 -6.21 1.63 -13.84
CA PHE A 62 -7.49 1.98 -14.45
C PHE A 62 -8.11 3.25 -13.88
N SER A 63 -7.55 3.81 -12.80
CA SER A 63 -8.08 4.98 -12.12
C SER A 63 -6.98 5.96 -11.74
N ARG A 64 -7.32 7.26 -11.67
CA ARG A 64 -6.41 8.30 -11.16
C ARG A 64 -6.52 8.49 -9.65
N ARG A 65 -7.12 7.54 -8.93
CA ARG A 65 -7.27 7.64 -7.48
C ARG A 65 -5.88 7.68 -6.81
N PRO A 66 -5.76 8.31 -5.64
CA PRO A 66 -4.48 8.51 -4.97
C PRO A 66 -3.85 7.21 -4.46
N GLY A 67 -4.52 6.06 -4.48
CA GLY A 67 -3.88 4.80 -4.09
C GLY A 67 -3.58 4.69 -2.59
N THR A 68 -2.61 3.86 -2.23
CA THR A 68 -2.10 3.74 -0.86
C THR A 68 -0.60 3.92 -0.85
N LEU A 69 -0.08 4.68 0.12
CA LEU A 69 1.35 4.87 0.32
C LEU A 69 1.86 3.92 1.40
N VAL A 70 2.99 3.28 1.13
CA VAL A 70 3.73 2.49 2.11
C VAL A 70 4.99 3.26 2.47
N VAL A 71 5.10 3.70 3.72
CA VAL A 71 6.16 4.59 4.20
C VAL A 71 6.61 4.15 5.59
N PRO A 72 7.84 4.47 6.03
CA PRO A 72 8.21 4.26 7.42
C PRO A 72 7.29 5.04 8.39
N ASP A 73 7.12 4.50 9.59
CA ASP A 73 6.42 5.21 10.65
C ASP A 73 7.11 6.55 10.97
N GLY A 74 6.30 7.60 11.17
CA GLY A 74 6.79 8.95 11.45
C GLY A 74 7.21 9.78 10.22
N ILE A 75 7.15 9.23 9.00
CA ILE A 75 7.30 10.01 7.76
C ILE A 75 5.92 10.53 7.34
N ASP A 76 5.77 11.85 7.22
CA ASP A 76 4.56 12.43 6.61
C ASP A 76 4.56 12.09 5.11
N PRO A 77 3.60 11.30 4.61
CA PRO A 77 3.59 10.91 3.22
C PRO A 77 3.64 12.12 2.29
N ARG A 78 3.00 13.24 2.62
CA ARG A 78 2.95 14.47 1.81
C ARG A 78 4.30 15.13 1.55
N THR A 79 5.33 14.74 2.30
CA THR A 79 6.69 15.26 2.13
C THR A 79 7.48 14.49 1.07
N LEU A 80 6.94 13.36 0.57
CA LEU A 80 7.60 12.56 -0.43
C LEU A 80 7.53 13.20 -1.83
N PRO A 81 8.63 13.14 -2.60
CA PRO A 81 8.63 13.65 -3.96
C PRO A 81 7.70 12.82 -4.86
N ASN A 82 7.08 13.47 -5.86
CA ASN A 82 6.29 12.85 -6.92
C ASN A 82 4.99 12.16 -6.46
N LEU A 83 4.22 12.83 -5.59
CA LEU A 83 2.95 12.33 -5.05
C LEU A 83 1.70 12.63 -5.87
N ASP A 84 1.84 13.45 -6.92
CA ASP A 84 0.75 13.87 -7.81
C ASP A 84 0.41 12.82 -8.88
#